data_AF-A0AA36JQY0-F1
#
_entry.id   AF-A0AA36JQY0-F1
#
_cell.length_a   1.000
_cell.length_b   1.000
_cell.length_c   1.000
_cell.angle_alpha   90.00
_cell.angle_beta   90.00
_cell.angle_gamma   90.00
#
_symmetry.space_group_name_H-M   'P 1'
#
loop_
_entity.id
_entity.type
_entity.pdbx_description
1 polymer ?
#
loop_
_entity_poly.entity_id
_entity_poly.type
_entity_poly.pdbx_seq_one_letter_code
_entity_poly.pdbx_strand_id
1 'polypeptide(L)'
;MLASRRWPGRLRSSLAFASAPGRDTPRILFEDLKQKFGHIGAVNQKQVGVWNLFEILRVVRSKKDVGYALQAMNLFYNFGVKLKHRQLSSRLLAATMIAKHESEAVELVKLYGTWLDTPPDSALVYAVMSKCLDDNKPMVVRELAKLMREDWRFQLEAPLYSLAVQGMLQLPKEQDPMGEAFALLQDAAMMGVRLQPKVHLQLLDECLQAHTIQATSESDEPDEEAVHLDRALKVADGLARDGHVTAGSSAALCSISWLLWHLSAMPSDARHALLEGCDSLKAATSGCKWVAVLELACASFASKSGFAPQLPGGLFRSLEASDDIEAQRMVKVCRGSFGRFYPEDVSPESDVTQ
;
A
#
# COMPACT_ATOMS: atom_id res chain seq x y z
N MET A 1 7.21 -22.05 -60.19
CA MET A 1 8.70 -21.97 -60.19
C MET A 1 9.13 -21.63 -58.77
N LEU A 2 9.23 -22.56 -57.81
CA LEU A 2 10.21 -23.65 -57.61
C LEU A 2 11.68 -23.19 -57.63
N ALA A 3 12.27 -23.08 -56.44
CA ALA A 3 13.49 -23.78 -55.99
C ALA A 3 13.98 -23.14 -54.68
N SER A 4 13.58 -23.59 -53.49
CA SER A 4 14.10 -24.75 -52.75
C SER A 4 15.63 -24.90 -52.79
N ARG A 5 16.31 -24.42 -51.74
CA ARG A 5 17.61 -24.95 -51.31
C ARG A 5 17.43 -25.65 -49.97
N ARG A 6 17.38 -26.99 -50.02
CA ARG A 6 17.68 -27.90 -48.92
C ARG A 6 19.20 -28.02 -48.80
N TRP A 7 19.75 -28.08 -47.60
CA TRP A 7 20.74 -29.10 -47.23
C TRP A 7 20.54 -29.51 -45.75
N PRO A 8 20.89 -30.75 -45.39
CA PRO A 8 20.39 -31.45 -44.20
C PRO A 8 21.47 -31.57 -43.10
N GLY A 9 21.04 -31.58 -41.84
CA GLY A 9 21.95 -31.84 -40.71
C GLY A 9 21.17 -32.32 -39.50
N ARG A 10 21.30 -33.60 -39.20
CA ARG A 10 20.71 -34.30 -38.06
C ARG A 10 21.05 -33.59 -36.74
N LEU A 11 20.03 -33.28 -35.94
CA LEU A 11 20.11 -33.46 -34.50
C LEU A 11 18.99 -34.39 -34.08
N ARG A 12 19.42 -35.63 -33.80
CA ARG A 12 18.60 -36.64 -33.13
C ARG A 12 18.21 -36.11 -31.75
N SER A 13 16.96 -36.41 -31.42
CA SER A 13 16.42 -36.68 -30.08
C SER A 13 17.43 -36.64 -28.93
N SER A 14 17.16 -35.79 -27.95
CA SER A 14 16.68 -36.20 -26.63
C SER A 14 16.79 -35.01 -25.69
N LEU A 15 15.66 -34.62 -25.12
CA LEU A 15 15.48 -34.25 -23.71
C LEU A 15 14.03 -33.76 -23.57
N ALA A 16 13.11 -34.71 -23.78
CA ALA A 16 11.93 -34.71 -22.97
C ALA A 16 12.39 -34.92 -21.52
N PHE A 17 12.53 -33.84 -20.75
CA PHE A 17 12.52 -33.94 -19.28
C PHE A 17 11.06 -34.16 -18.85
N ALA A 18 10.52 -35.31 -19.23
CA ALA A 18 9.48 -35.97 -18.47
C ALA A 18 10.21 -36.75 -17.37
N SER A 19 10.46 -36.09 -16.24
CA SER A 19 10.72 -36.78 -14.98
C SER A 19 9.47 -36.63 -14.11
N ALA A 20 8.86 -37.76 -13.79
CA ALA A 20 7.63 -37.92 -13.03
C ALA A 20 7.59 -37.07 -11.74
N PRO A 21 6.42 -36.59 -11.30
CA PRO A 21 6.28 -35.95 -10.00
C PRO A 21 6.22 -37.03 -8.92
N GLY A 22 7.38 -37.52 -8.50
CA GLY A 22 7.50 -37.98 -7.11
C GLY A 22 7.20 -36.77 -6.24
N ARG A 23 6.07 -36.76 -5.53
CA ARG A 23 5.76 -35.70 -4.56
C ARG A 23 6.67 -35.90 -3.35
N ASP A 24 7.94 -35.54 -3.48
CA ASP A 24 8.84 -35.52 -2.36
C ASP A 24 8.33 -34.47 -1.38
N THR A 25 7.85 -34.95 -0.24
CA THR A 25 7.39 -34.08 0.83
C THR A 25 8.60 -33.37 1.45
N PRO A 26 8.45 -32.13 1.95
CA PRO A 26 9.52 -31.41 2.66
C PRO A 26 10.24 -32.25 3.71
N ARG A 27 9.53 -33.16 4.38
CA ARG A 27 10.08 -34.13 5.34
C ARG A 27 11.09 -35.09 4.72
N ILE A 28 10.77 -35.68 3.56
CA ILE A 28 11.65 -36.65 2.89
C ILE A 28 12.93 -35.95 2.45
N LEU A 29 12.80 -34.80 1.80
CA LEU A 29 13.94 -33.98 1.38
C LEU A 29 14.82 -33.54 2.56
N PHE A 30 14.21 -33.25 3.71
CA PHE A 30 14.94 -32.94 4.94
C PHE A 30 15.72 -34.15 5.48
N GLU A 31 15.12 -35.34 5.55
CA GLU A 31 15.83 -36.54 6.02
C GLU A 31 16.95 -36.93 5.05
N ASP A 32 16.73 -36.82 3.74
CA ASP A 32 17.77 -37.04 2.72
C ASP A 32 18.91 -36.03 2.87
N LEU A 33 18.58 -34.75 3.11
CA LEU A 33 19.58 -33.72 3.38
C LEU A 33 20.37 -34.05 4.65
N LYS A 34 19.70 -34.45 5.73
CA LYS A 34 20.34 -34.81 7.00
C LYS A 34 21.33 -35.96 6.85
N GLN A 35 21.03 -36.96 6.01
CA GLN A 35 21.98 -38.04 5.69
C GLN A 35 23.25 -37.50 5.02
N LYS A 36 23.15 -36.47 4.17
CA LYS A 36 24.30 -35.84 3.49
C LYS A 36 25.21 -35.05 4.45
N PHE A 37 24.71 -34.58 5.58
CA PHE A 37 25.51 -33.88 6.61
C PHE A 37 26.42 -34.83 7.42
N GLY A 38 26.20 -36.16 7.35
CA GLY A 38 27.01 -37.17 8.03
C GLY A 38 26.88 -37.16 9.56
N HIS A 39 27.39 -38.19 10.23
CA HIS A 39 27.37 -38.30 11.70
C HIS A 39 28.57 -37.62 12.39
N ILE A 40 29.63 -37.30 11.65
CA ILE A 40 30.93 -36.89 12.21
C ILE A 40 31.31 -35.53 11.63
N GLY A 41 30.65 -34.46 12.07
CA GLY A 41 31.10 -33.05 11.99
C GLY A 41 31.65 -32.48 10.67
N ALA A 42 31.66 -33.22 9.58
CA ALA A 42 32.39 -32.96 8.35
C ALA A 42 31.41 -33.00 7.19
N VAL A 43 31.10 -31.81 6.66
CA VAL A 43 30.19 -31.67 5.53
C VAL A 43 30.96 -31.74 4.24
N ASN A 44 30.53 -32.63 3.35
CA ASN A 44 30.99 -32.59 1.98
C ASN A 44 30.31 -31.42 1.25
N GLN A 45 30.99 -30.28 1.19
CA GLN A 45 30.49 -29.07 0.52
C GLN A 45 30.21 -29.27 -0.98
N LYS A 46 30.71 -30.34 -1.62
CA LYS A 46 30.37 -30.70 -3.00
C LYS A 46 28.98 -31.33 -3.13
N GLN A 47 28.46 -31.92 -2.05
CA GLN A 47 27.16 -32.61 -2.03
C GLN A 47 26.08 -31.76 -1.35
N VAL A 48 26.46 -30.94 -0.38
CA VAL A 48 25.55 -30.09 0.39
C VAL A 48 25.75 -28.64 0.01
N GLY A 49 24.76 -28.10 -0.70
CA GLY A 49 24.67 -26.69 -1.05
C GLY A 49 23.27 -26.11 -0.85
N VAL A 50 23.18 -24.79 -0.99
CA VAL A 50 21.94 -23.99 -0.84
C VAL A 50 20.81 -24.51 -1.73
N TRP A 51 21.12 -25.13 -2.87
CA TRP A 51 20.13 -25.70 -3.78
C TRP A 51 19.27 -26.79 -3.13
N ASN A 52 19.84 -27.63 -2.24
CA ASN A 52 19.04 -28.62 -1.51
C ASN A 52 18.01 -27.94 -0.59
N LEU A 53 18.37 -26.81 0.02
CA LEU A 53 17.43 -26.02 0.83
C LEU A 53 16.34 -25.41 -0.05
N PHE A 54 16.67 -24.97 -1.27
CA PHE A 54 15.69 -24.44 -2.22
C PHE A 54 14.70 -25.50 -2.71
N GLU A 55 15.14 -26.75 -2.84
CA GLU A 55 14.24 -27.87 -3.16
C GLU A 55 13.21 -28.07 -2.04
N ILE A 56 13.64 -28.07 -0.77
CA ILE A 56 12.74 -28.14 0.39
C ILE A 56 11.75 -26.96 0.37
N LEU A 57 12.23 -25.73 0.23
CA LEU A 57 11.39 -24.53 0.24
C LEU A 57 10.34 -24.53 -0.89
N ARG A 58 10.67 -25.10 -2.06
CA ARG A 58 9.76 -25.16 -3.22
C ARG A 58 8.51 -26.00 -2.95
N VAL A 59 8.61 -27.03 -2.12
CA VAL A 59 7.52 -27.99 -1.85
C VAL A 59 6.76 -27.71 -0.55
N VAL A 60 7.13 -26.67 0.21
CA VAL A 60 6.42 -26.23 1.43
C VAL A 60 4.97 -25.86 1.13
N ARG A 61 4.00 -26.45 1.83
CA ARG A 61 2.57 -26.13 1.70
C ARG A 61 1.84 -25.94 3.03
N SER A 62 2.43 -26.37 4.14
CA SER A 62 1.84 -26.30 5.48
C SER A 62 2.80 -25.72 6.52
N LYS A 63 2.28 -25.33 7.67
CA LYS A 63 3.08 -24.84 8.80
C LYS A 63 4.14 -25.84 9.27
N LYS A 64 3.82 -27.15 9.23
CA LYS A 64 4.77 -28.21 9.57
C LYS A 64 5.94 -28.29 8.58
N ASP A 65 5.66 -28.03 7.31
CA ASP A 65 6.67 -28.02 6.26
C ASP A 65 7.68 -26.88 6.42
N VAL A 66 7.20 -25.71 6.85
CA VAL A 66 8.08 -24.59 7.23
C VAL A 66 9.02 -25.02 8.35
N GLY A 67 8.52 -25.78 9.33
CA GLY A 67 9.35 -26.36 10.40
C GLY A 67 10.51 -27.22 9.87
N TYR A 68 10.27 -28.05 8.85
CA TYR A 68 11.36 -28.83 8.22
C TYR A 68 12.35 -27.95 7.46
N ALA A 69 11.89 -26.89 6.80
CA ALA A 69 12.78 -25.92 6.14
C ALA A 69 13.67 -25.17 7.14
N LEU A 70 13.12 -24.74 8.27
CA LEU A 70 13.88 -24.08 9.34
C LEU A 70 14.87 -25.05 10.01
N GLN A 71 14.47 -26.30 10.25
CA GLN A 71 15.39 -27.34 10.73
C GLN A 71 16.52 -27.60 9.74
N ALA A 72 16.23 -27.64 8.43
CA ALA A 72 17.25 -27.76 7.40
C ALA A 72 18.24 -26.60 7.49
N MET A 73 17.76 -25.35 7.62
CA MET A 73 18.63 -24.18 7.80
C MET A 73 19.51 -24.29 9.04
N ASN A 74 18.95 -24.74 10.17
CA ASN A 74 19.73 -24.96 11.39
C ASN A 74 20.86 -25.98 11.19
N LEU A 75 20.67 -27.03 10.37
CA LEU A 75 21.76 -27.95 10.01
C LEU A 75 22.87 -27.22 9.25
N PHE A 76 22.56 -26.36 8.28
CA PHE A 76 23.58 -25.58 7.59
C PHE A 76 24.40 -24.72 8.56
N TYR A 77 23.75 -24.01 9.50
CA TYR A 77 24.45 -23.19 10.50
C TYR A 77 25.30 -24.02 11.47
N ASN A 78 24.73 -25.11 12.03
CA ASN A 78 25.42 -25.96 13.01
C ASN A 78 26.69 -26.60 12.45
N PHE A 79 26.71 -26.89 11.15
CA PHE A 79 27.87 -27.44 10.47
C PHE A 79 28.74 -26.37 9.77
N GLY A 80 28.52 -25.08 10.04
CA GLY A 80 29.35 -23.98 9.54
C GLY A 80 29.25 -23.72 8.04
N VAL A 81 28.19 -24.19 7.37
CA VAL A 81 27.95 -23.95 5.95
C VAL A 81 27.33 -22.58 5.76
N LYS A 82 28.04 -21.67 5.10
CA LYS A 82 27.58 -20.28 4.91
C LYS A 82 26.45 -20.19 3.88
N LEU A 83 25.30 -19.70 4.31
CA LEU A 83 24.11 -19.50 3.49
C LEU A 83 24.05 -18.09 2.85
N LYS A 84 24.97 -17.80 1.91
CA LYS A 84 25.14 -16.44 1.34
C LYS A 84 24.27 -16.11 0.13
N HIS A 85 23.27 -16.92 -0.18
CA HIS A 85 22.55 -16.75 -1.44
C HIS A 85 21.50 -15.63 -1.32
N ARG A 86 21.58 -14.62 -2.19
CA ARG A 86 20.70 -13.43 -2.20
C ARG A 86 19.20 -13.74 -2.13
N GLN A 87 18.76 -14.80 -2.81
CA GLN A 87 17.34 -15.18 -2.87
C GLN A 87 16.84 -15.97 -1.64
N LEU A 88 17.70 -16.31 -0.69
CA LEU A 88 17.32 -17.20 0.40
C LEU A 88 16.20 -16.60 1.26
N SER A 89 16.39 -15.36 1.72
CA SER A 89 15.42 -14.65 2.56
C SER A 89 14.06 -14.50 1.85
N SER A 90 14.06 -14.14 0.57
CA SER A 90 12.85 -14.02 -0.23
C SER A 90 12.14 -15.36 -0.42
N ARG A 91 12.87 -16.45 -0.70
CA ARG A 91 12.29 -17.79 -0.87
C ARG A 91 11.72 -18.34 0.44
N LEU A 92 12.42 -18.10 1.54
CA LEU A 92 11.96 -18.49 2.87
C LEU A 92 10.68 -17.75 3.24
N LEU A 93 10.66 -16.42 3.08
CA LEU A 93 9.47 -15.61 3.34
C LEU A 93 8.29 -16.03 2.46
N ALA A 94 8.52 -16.25 1.16
CA ALA A 94 7.50 -16.74 0.24
C ALA A 94 6.97 -18.12 0.64
N ALA A 95 7.83 -19.06 1.03
CA ALA A 95 7.40 -20.39 1.49
C ALA A 95 6.54 -20.30 2.76
N THR A 96 6.92 -19.44 3.71
CA THR A 96 6.17 -19.19 4.94
C THR A 96 4.79 -18.57 4.67
N MET A 97 4.71 -17.64 3.72
CA MET A 97 3.45 -17.05 3.27
C MET A 97 2.55 -18.08 2.55
N ILE A 98 3.11 -18.91 1.66
CA ILE A 98 2.37 -20.00 0.99
C ILE A 98 1.80 -20.99 2.01
N ALA A 99 2.55 -21.30 3.07
CA ALA A 99 2.12 -22.16 4.17
C ALA A 99 1.10 -21.51 5.12
N LYS A 100 0.70 -20.25 4.87
CA LYS A 100 -0.18 -19.44 5.72
C LYS A 100 0.31 -19.38 7.18
N HIS A 101 1.62 -19.25 7.36
CA HIS A 101 2.24 -19.11 8.68
C HIS A 101 2.59 -17.64 8.96
N GLU A 102 1.57 -16.79 9.04
CA GLU A 102 1.71 -15.33 9.13
C GLU A 102 2.61 -14.85 10.28
N SER A 103 2.47 -15.44 11.48
CA SER A 103 3.29 -15.08 12.64
C SER A 103 4.79 -15.26 12.36
N GLU A 104 5.13 -16.36 11.69
CA GLU A 104 6.51 -16.66 11.31
C GLU A 104 6.96 -15.70 10.21
N ALA A 105 6.10 -15.37 9.23
CA ALA A 105 6.44 -14.42 8.18
C ALA A 105 6.79 -13.04 8.74
N VAL A 106 6.06 -12.58 9.75
CA VAL A 106 6.35 -11.32 10.46
C VAL A 106 7.69 -11.41 11.19
N GLU A 107 7.93 -12.48 11.97
CA GLU A 107 9.19 -12.68 12.68
C GLU A 107 10.40 -12.78 11.73
N LEU A 108 10.24 -13.44 10.58
CA LEU A 108 11.25 -13.50 9.53
C LEU A 108 11.65 -12.09 9.07
N VAL A 109 10.69 -11.19 8.84
CA VAL A 109 10.98 -9.80 8.44
C VAL A 109 11.61 -9.00 9.58
N LYS A 110 11.20 -9.24 10.83
CA LYS A 110 11.78 -8.57 12.00
C LYS A 110 13.23 -8.97 12.26
N LEU A 111 13.53 -10.26 12.09
CA LEU A 111 14.77 -10.84 12.57
C LEU A 111 15.75 -11.24 11.48
N TYR A 112 15.43 -11.14 10.17
CA TYR A 112 16.33 -11.62 9.12
C TYR A 112 17.77 -11.11 9.28
N GLY A 113 17.96 -9.87 9.72
CA GLY A 113 19.28 -9.27 9.90
C GLY A 113 20.18 -9.97 10.91
N THR A 114 19.64 -10.82 11.80
CA THR A 114 20.44 -11.54 12.81
C THR A 114 21.07 -12.83 12.30
N TRP A 115 20.57 -13.39 11.18
CA TRP A 115 20.94 -14.72 10.70
C TRP A 115 21.10 -14.80 9.18
N LEU A 116 20.54 -13.85 8.42
CA LEU A 116 20.60 -13.79 6.96
C LEU A 116 21.35 -12.52 6.51
N ASP A 117 22.27 -12.72 5.56
CA ASP A 117 23.11 -11.63 5.03
C ASP A 117 22.30 -10.61 4.21
N THR A 118 21.27 -11.07 3.51
CA THR A 118 20.50 -10.26 2.55
C THR A 118 19.05 -10.07 2.98
N PRO A 119 18.45 -8.89 2.79
CA PRO A 119 17.03 -8.68 3.04
C PRO A 119 16.15 -9.52 2.12
N PRO A 120 14.92 -9.86 2.56
CA PRO A 120 13.90 -10.34 1.64
C PRO A 120 13.54 -9.27 0.60
N ASP A 121 12.92 -9.70 -0.49
CA ASP A 121 12.40 -8.80 -1.53
C ASP A 121 11.33 -7.86 -0.93
N SER A 122 11.44 -6.55 -1.17
CA SER A 122 10.50 -5.54 -0.65
C SER A 122 9.07 -5.83 -1.07
N ALA A 123 8.86 -6.33 -2.28
CA ALA A 123 7.53 -6.71 -2.77
C ALA A 123 6.88 -7.82 -1.93
N LEU A 124 7.67 -8.76 -1.41
CA LEU A 124 7.16 -9.80 -0.50
C LEU A 124 6.86 -9.23 0.88
N VAL A 125 7.66 -8.28 1.37
CA VAL A 125 7.37 -7.60 2.65
C VAL A 125 6.07 -6.80 2.53
N TYR A 126 5.84 -6.12 1.41
CA TYR A 126 4.58 -5.42 1.13
C TYR A 126 3.39 -6.39 1.09
N ALA A 127 3.57 -7.60 0.56
CA ALA A 127 2.52 -8.62 0.60
C ALA A 127 2.22 -9.09 2.04
N VAL A 128 3.24 -9.19 2.92
CA VAL A 128 3.04 -9.48 4.35
C VAL A 128 2.28 -8.32 5.02
N MET A 129 2.70 -7.08 4.78
CA MET A 129 2.03 -5.89 5.31
C MET A 129 0.56 -5.80 4.86
N SER A 130 0.29 -6.01 3.57
CA SER A 130 -1.07 -6.05 3.03
C SER A 130 -1.92 -7.11 3.72
N LYS A 131 -1.37 -8.32 3.92
CA LYS A 131 -2.07 -9.39 4.63
C LYS A 131 -2.35 -9.03 6.09
N CYS A 132 -1.43 -8.33 6.76
CA CYS A 132 -1.66 -7.82 8.12
C CYS A 132 -2.75 -6.74 8.18
N LEU A 133 -2.88 -5.88 7.15
CA LEU A 133 -4.00 -4.94 7.04
C LEU A 133 -5.33 -5.68 6.87
N ASP A 134 -5.39 -6.68 5.99
CA ASP A 134 -6.60 -7.49 5.77
C ASP A 134 -7.07 -8.20 7.06
N ASP A 135 -6.13 -8.53 7.95
CA ASP A 135 -6.41 -9.16 9.24
C ASP A 135 -6.66 -8.16 10.39
N ASN A 136 -6.79 -6.86 10.10
CA ASN A 136 -6.92 -5.79 11.09
C ASN A 136 -5.78 -5.77 12.13
N LYS A 137 -4.53 -5.93 11.69
CA LYS A 137 -3.32 -5.86 12.53
C LYS A 137 -2.46 -4.60 12.21
N PRO A 138 -3.00 -3.37 12.36
CA PRO A 138 -2.31 -2.15 11.96
C PRO A 138 -1.01 -1.88 12.73
N MET A 139 -0.93 -2.32 13.99
CA MET A 139 0.30 -2.20 14.80
C MET A 139 1.47 -2.99 14.21
N VAL A 140 1.20 -4.18 13.66
CA VAL A 140 2.24 -4.98 13.00
C VAL A 140 2.75 -4.27 11.76
N VAL A 141 1.85 -3.66 10.98
CA VAL A 141 2.21 -2.87 9.80
C VAL A 141 3.07 -1.67 10.18
N ARG A 142 2.75 -0.98 11.29
CA ARG A 142 3.56 0.09 11.86
C ARG A 142 4.99 -0.36 12.16
N GLU A 143 5.13 -1.49 12.86
CA GLU A 143 6.43 -2.05 13.22
C GLU A 143 7.24 -2.45 11.99
N LEU A 144 6.62 -3.12 11.02
CA LEU A 144 7.28 -3.52 9.77
C LEU A 144 7.72 -2.29 8.96
N ALA A 145 6.89 -1.26 8.87
CA ALA A 145 7.22 -0.02 8.18
C ALA A 145 8.42 0.69 8.83
N LYS A 146 8.45 0.75 10.17
CA LYS A 146 9.59 1.29 10.92
C LYS A 146 10.88 0.52 10.60
N LEU A 147 10.83 -0.81 10.66
CA LEU A 147 12.00 -1.66 10.38
C LEU A 147 12.54 -1.47 8.96
N MET A 148 11.65 -1.38 7.97
CA MET A 148 12.07 -1.11 6.59
C MET A 148 12.71 0.27 6.42
N ARG A 149 12.24 1.27 7.17
CA ARG A 149 12.81 2.63 7.15
C ARG A 149 14.18 2.72 7.83
N GLU A 150 14.40 1.94 8.89
CA GLU A 150 15.66 1.91 9.63
C GLU A 150 16.77 1.14 8.90
N ASP A 151 16.40 0.19 8.03
CA ASP A 151 17.36 -0.61 7.28
C ASP A 151 17.65 -0.02 5.89
N TRP A 152 18.85 0.57 5.77
CA TRP A 152 19.36 1.18 4.54
C TRP A 152 19.42 0.23 3.33
N ARG A 153 19.34 -1.10 3.54
CA ARG A 153 19.34 -2.09 2.45
C ARG A 153 17.99 -2.13 1.71
N PHE A 154 16.91 -1.65 2.32
CA PHE A 154 15.64 -1.48 1.63
C PHE A 154 15.59 -0.14 0.91
N GLN A 155 15.18 -0.19 -0.36
CA GLN A 155 14.78 1.02 -1.07
C GLN A 155 13.37 1.39 -0.61
N LEU A 156 13.20 2.63 -0.16
CA LEU A 156 11.90 3.14 0.23
C LEU A 156 11.10 3.49 -1.03
N GLU A 157 9.93 2.89 -1.17
CA GLU A 157 9.07 3.01 -2.35
C GLU A 157 7.65 3.39 -1.95
N ALA A 158 6.87 3.92 -2.89
CA ALA A 158 5.48 4.34 -2.65
C ALA A 158 4.58 3.26 -2.02
N PRO A 159 4.69 1.95 -2.35
CA PRO A 159 3.87 0.92 -1.72
C PRO A 159 4.08 0.80 -0.21
N LEU A 160 5.30 1.01 0.29
CA LEU A 160 5.61 1.01 1.72
C LEU A 160 4.75 2.04 2.45
N TYR A 161 4.84 3.30 2.01
CA TYR A 161 4.11 4.42 2.60
C TYR A 161 2.60 4.27 2.41
N SER A 162 2.15 3.79 1.26
CA SER A 162 0.72 3.58 1.00
C SER A 162 0.10 2.60 1.99
N LEU A 163 0.77 1.46 2.24
CA LEU A 163 0.33 0.46 3.21
C LEU A 163 0.46 0.97 4.65
N ALA A 164 1.56 1.66 4.96
CA ALA A 164 1.79 2.21 6.30
C ALA A 164 0.74 3.29 6.66
N VAL A 165 0.45 4.22 5.76
CA VAL A 165 -0.61 5.23 5.93
C VAL A 165 -1.98 4.58 6.14
N GLN A 166 -2.33 3.58 5.32
CA GLN A 166 -3.58 2.82 5.51
C GLN A 166 -3.63 2.14 6.88
N GLY A 167 -2.52 1.56 7.33
CA GLY A 167 -2.41 0.98 8.67
C GLY A 167 -2.57 2.02 9.77
N MET A 168 -2.00 3.22 9.61
CA MET A 168 -2.11 4.26 10.63
C MET A 168 -3.55 4.75 10.77
N LEU A 169 -4.27 4.90 9.66
CA LEU A 169 -5.69 5.28 9.67
C LEU A 169 -6.61 4.24 10.32
N GLN A 170 -6.17 2.97 10.42
CA GLN A 170 -6.91 1.91 11.12
C GLN A 170 -6.57 1.82 12.61
N LEU A 171 -5.68 2.67 13.13
CA LEU A 171 -5.35 2.67 14.55
C LEU A 171 -6.54 3.15 15.41
N PRO A 172 -6.61 2.72 16.68
CA PRO A 172 -7.55 3.29 17.64
C PRO A 172 -7.33 4.80 17.80
N LYS A 173 -8.41 5.55 18.07
CA LYS A 173 -8.39 7.02 18.16
C LYS A 173 -7.41 7.54 19.22
N GLU A 174 -7.15 6.76 20.26
CA GLU A 174 -6.23 7.10 21.35
C GLU A 174 -4.77 7.20 20.89
N GLN A 175 -4.43 6.71 19.69
CA GLN A 175 -3.06 6.71 19.15
C GLN A 175 -2.82 7.77 18.07
N ASP A 176 -3.68 8.79 17.98
CA ASP A 176 -3.66 9.82 16.91
C ASP A 176 -3.44 9.23 15.50
N PRO A 177 -4.39 8.41 14.99
CA PRO A 177 -4.31 7.78 13.67
C PRO A 177 -3.94 8.77 12.56
N MET A 178 -4.52 9.96 12.64
CA MET A 178 -4.39 10.98 11.60
C MET A 178 -3.04 11.68 11.66
N GLY A 179 -2.54 12.00 12.85
CA GLY A 179 -1.20 12.57 13.01
C GLY A 179 -0.10 11.62 12.55
N GLU A 180 -0.18 10.34 12.91
CA GLU A 180 0.78 9.32 12.46
C GLU A 180 0.74 9.12 10.94
N ALA A 181 -0.46 9.08 10.34
CA ALA A 181 -0.62 8.98 8.90
C ALA A 181 -0.04 10.21 8.15
N PHE A 182 -0.24 11.40 8.71
CA PHE A 182 0.30 12.64 8.17
C PHE A 182 1.82 12.75 8.31
N ALA A 183 2.38 12.26 9.43
CA ALA A 183 3.82 12.17 9.62
C ALA A 183 4.48 11.29 8.54
N LEU A 184 3.83 10.17 8.17
CA LEU A 184 4.31 9.31 7.07
C LEU A 184 4.20 9.96 5.69
N LEU A 185 3.16 10.78 5.46
CA LEU A 185 3.05 11.55 4.22
C LEU A 185 4.19 12.56 4.09
N GLN A 186 4.48 13.30 5.16
CA GLN A 186 5.60 14.25 5.19
C GLN A 186 6.93 13.55 5.01
N ASP A 187 7.14 12.42 5.70
CA ASP A 187 8.35 11.62 5.57
C ASP A 187 8.55 11.13 4.13
N ALA A 188 7.51 10.63 3.46
CA ALA A 188 7.58 10.24 2.06
C ALA A 188 8.05 11.41 1.16
N ALA A 189 7.51 12.61 1.38
CA ALA A 189 7.91 13.80 0.65
C ALA A 189 9.38 14.18 0.91
N MET A 190 9.84 14.12 2.16
CA MET A 190 11.25 14.38 2.50
C MET A 190 12.20 13.35 1.87
N MET A 191 11.76 12.09 1.78
CA MET A 191 12.52 11.01 1.14
C MET A 191 12.41 11.02 -0.39
N GLY A 192 11.71 11.99 -0.97
CA GLY A 192 11.52 12.11 -2.43
C GLY A 192 10.64 10.99 -3.01
N VAL A 193 9.85 10.32 -2.18
CA VAL A 193 8.95 9.25 -2.59
C VAL A 193 7.59 9.84 -2.94
N ARG A 194 7.25 9.79 -4.22
CA ARG A 194 5.95 10.23 -4.73
C ARG A 194 4.87 9.19 -4.45
N LEU A 195 3.81 9.57 -3.75
CA LEU A 195 2.71 8.66 -3.42
C LEU A 195 1.65 8.61 -4.51
N GLN A 196 0.81 7.58 -4.46
CA GLN A 196 -0.32 7.44 -5.38
C GLN A 196 -1.45 8.40 -4.98
N PRO A 197 -2.22 8.93 -5.94
CA PRO A 197 -3.34 9.86 -5.67
C PRO A 197 -4.31 9.34 -4.63
N LYS A 198 -4.58 8.02 -4.66
CA LYS A 198 -5.51 7.37 -3.75
C LYS A 198 -5.17 7.62 -2.27
N VAL A 199 -3.88 7.64 -1.92
CA VAL A 199 -3.43 7.87 -0.54
C VAL A 199 -3.72 9.30 -0.11
N HIS A 200 -3.41 10.27 -0.98
CA HIS A 200 -3.71 11.66 -0.72
C HIS A 200 -5.22 11.93 -0.62
N LEU A 201 -6.02 11.36 -1.53
CA LEU A 201 -7.47 11.53 -1.51
C LEU A 201 -8.07 10.95 -0.24
N GLN A 202 -7.62 9.76 0.18
CA GLN A 202 -8.05 9.17 1.44
C GLN A 202 -7.72 10.08 2.63
N LEU A 203 -6.49 10.59 2.74
CA LEU A 203 -6.12 11.50 3.82
C LEU A 203 -6.87 12.84 3.78
N LEU A 204 -7.08 13.38 2.58
CA LEU A 204 -7.82 14.63 2.40
C LEU A 204 -9.28 14.46 2.85
N ASP A 205 -9.92 13.37 2.45
CA ASP A 205 -11.29 13.07 2.84
C ASP A 205 -11.41 12.87 4.37
N GLU A 206 -10.46 12.16 5.01
CA GLU A 206 -10.43 12.00 6.47
C GLU A 206 -10.24 13.35 7.19
N CYS A 207 -9.35 14.23 6.70
CA CYS A 207 -9.20 15.58 7.26
C CYS A 207 -10.49 16.39 7.20
N LEU A 208 -11.15 16.38 6.03
CA LEU A 208 -12.36 17.17 5.79
C LEU A 208 -13.57 16.62 6.56
N GLN A 209 -13.67 15.30 6.70
CA GLN A 209 -14.67 14.66 7.56
C GLN A 209 -14.45 15.03 9.03
N ALA A 210 -13.21 14.93 9.54
CA ALA A 210 -12.89 15.31 10.91
C ALA A 210 -13.26 16.78 11.18
N HIS A 211 -12.90 17.69 10.27
CA HIS A 211 -13.27 19.10 10.34
C HIS A 211 -14.79 19.31 10.34
N THR A 212 -15.53 18.61 9.47
CA THR A 212 -17.00 18.71 9.41
C THR A 212 -17.67 18.22 10.70
N ILE A 213 -17.20 17.09 11.25
CA ILE A 213 -17.72 16.55 12.52
C ILE A 213 -17.45 17.55 13.64
N GLN A 214 -16.22 18.08 13.71
CA GLN A 214 -15.84 19.03 14.74
C GLN A 214 -16.65 20.34 14.66
N ALA A 215 -16.91 20.86 13.46
CA ALA A 215 -17.75 22.05 13.29
C ALA A 215 -19.21 21.83 13.73
N THR A 216 -19.68 20.58 13.77
CA THR A 216 -21.05 20.24 14.23
C THR A 216 -21.14 19.90 15.71
N SER A 217 -20.06 19.40 16.31
CA SER A 217 -19.96 19.28 17.76
C SER A 217 -19.58 20.64 18.34
N GLU A 218 -20.36 21.19 19.27
CA GLU A 218 -20.03 22.44 19.97
C GLU A 218 -18.79 22.28 20.89
N SER A 219 -17.63 21.92 20.32
CA SER A 219 -16.38 21.77 21.05
C SER A 219 -15.72 23.14 21.19
N ASP A 220 -15.46 23.55 22.43
CA ASP A 220 -14.86 24.85 22.80
C ASP A 220 -13.35 24.96 22.46
N GLU A 221 -12.79 24.06 21.64
CA GLU A 221 -11.37 24.04 21.27
C GLU A 221 -11.15 24.51 19.82
N PRO A 222 -11.07 25.83 19.56
CA PRO A 222 -10.91 26.39 18.21
C PRO A 222 -9.56 26.05 17.55
N ASP A 223 -8.56 25.62 18.34
CA ASP A 223 -7.23 25.30 17.84
C ASP A 223 -7.20 23.98 17.05
N GLU A 224 -8.07 23.02 17.37
CA GLU A 224 -8.11 21.72 16.69
C GLU A 224 -8.80 21.79 15.31
N GLU A 225 -9.83 22.63 15.16
CA GLU A 225 -10.54 22.81 13.89
C GLU A 225 -9.60 23.35 12.79
N ALA A 226 -8.74 24.30 13.15
CA ALA A 226 -7.73 24.86 12.26
C ALA A 226 -6.65 23.82 11.86
N VAL A 227 -6.32 22.87 12.75
CA VAL A 227 -5.33 21.82 12.51
C VAL A 227 -5.79 20.86 11.41
N HIS A 228 -7.06 20.46 11.40
CA HIS A 228 -7.58 19.56 10.36
C HIS A 228 -7.57 20.22 8.98
N LEU A 229 -7.90 21.51 8.91
CA LEU A 229 -7.92 22.25 7.66
C LEU A 229 -6.50 22.55 7.14
N ASP A 230 -5.56 22.89 8.03
CA ASP A 230 -4.14 23.01 7.68
C ASP A 230 -3.56 21.70 7.13
N ARG A 231 -3.86 20.57 7.78
CA ARG A 231 -3.47 19.24 7.28
C ARG A 231 -4.10 18.97 5.92
N ALA A 232 -5.39 19.25 5.72
CA ALA A 232 -6.08 19.10 4.44
C ALA A 232 -5.40 19.91 3.33
N LEU A 233 -5.00 21.15 3.61
CA LEU A 233 -4.30 22.02 2.67
C LEU A 233 -2.95 21.45 2.25
N LYS A 234 -2.17 20.94 3.20
CA LYS A 234 -0.88 20.30 2.91
C LYS A 234 -1.04 19.03 2.06
N VAL A 235 -2.10 18.23 2.29
CA VAL A 235 -2.41 17.07 1.43
C VAL A 235 -2.79 17.52 0.02
N ALA A 236 -3.63 18.54 -0.10
CA ALA A 236 -4.08 19.10 -1.38
C ALA A 236 -2.94 19.76 -2.16
N ASP A 237 -2.02 20.45 -1.50
CA ASP A 237 -0.81 20.99 -2.12
C ASP A 237 0.09 19.86 -2.64
N GLY A 238 0.23 18.76 -1.89
CA GLY A 238 0.91 17.55 -2.37
C GLY A 238 0.28 16.98 -3.65
N LEU A 239 -1.06 16.88 -3.70
CA LEU A 239 -1.79 16.46 -4.91
C LEU A 239 -1.52 17.40 -6.11
N ALA A 240 -1.50 18.70 -5.85
CA ALA A 240 -1.27 19.72 -6.87
C ALA A 240 0.18 19.69 -7.38
N ARG A 241 1.15 19.59 -6.48
CA ARG A 241 2.58 19.46 -6.77
C ARG A 241 2.87 18.22 -7.62
N ASP A 242 2.19 17.12 -7.33
CA ASP A 242 2.30 15.89 -8.11
C ASP A 242 1.52 15.97 -9.44
N GLY A 243 0.79 17.05 -9.71
CA GLY A 243 0.07 17.27 -10.97
C GLY A 243 -1.24 16.50 -11.10
N HIS A 244 -1.77 15.95 -10.01
CA HIS A 244 -3.03 15.21 -10.02
C HIS A 244 -4.25 16.12 -10.19
N VAL A 245 -4.12 17.38 -9.81
CA VAL A 245 -5.13 18.42 -9.97
C VAL A 245 -5.18 18.91 -11.41
N THR A 246 -4.02 19.25 -11.98
CA THR A 246 -3.91 19.74 -13.36
C THR A 246 -4.21 18.65 -14.40
N ALA A 247 -4.01 17.37 -14.05
CA ALA A 247 -4.43 16.24 -14.86
C ALA A 247 -5.96 16.06 -14.94
N GLY A 248 -6.75 16.83 -14.19
CA GLY A 248 -8.22 16.80 -14.26
C GLY A 248 -8.85 15.55 -13.66
N SER A 249 -8.23 14.94 -12.65
CA SER A 249 -8.84 13.80 -11.94
C SER A 249 -10.12 14.26 -11.24
N SER A 250 -11.28 13.76 -11.70
CA SER A 250 -12.59 14.14 -11.17
C SER A 250 -12.68 14.00 -9.64
N ALA A 251 -12.18 12.91 -9.06
CA ALA A 251 -12.17 12.71 -7.61
C ALA A 251 -11.28 13.74 -6.88
N ALA A 252 -10.11 14.07 -7.43
CA ALA A 252 -9.23 15.09 -6.85
C ALA A 252 -9.86 16.47 -6.90
N LEU A 253 -10.51 16.82 -8.02
CA LEU A 253 -11.22 18.08 -8.16
C LEU A 253 -12.43 18.16 -7.22
N CYS A 254 -13.15 17.06 -7.01
CA CYS A 254 -14.21 17.01 -6.00
C CYS A 254 -13.68 17.26 -4.59
N SER A 255 -12.65 16.54 -4.12
CA SER A 255 -12.10 16.76 -2.78
C SER A 255 -11.48 18.16 -2.62
N ILE A 256 -10.88 18.72 -3.67
CA ILE A 256 -10.38 20.11 -3.65
C ILE A 256 -11.53 21.12 -3.61
N SER A 257 -12.60 20.90 -4.37
CA SER A 257 -13.80 21.73 -4.26
C SER A 257 -14.34 21.72 -2.84
N TRP A 258 -14.34 20.56 -2.19
CA TRP A 258 -14.80 20.45 -0.80
C TRP A 258 -13.93 21.28 0.15
N LEU A 259 -12.62 21.18 0.03
CA LEU A 259 -11.67 22.00 0.79
C LEU A 259 -11.90 23.51 0.54
N LEU A 260 -12.06 23.91 -0.72
CA LEU A 260 -12.28 25.32 -1.07
C LEU A 260 -13.62 25.85 -0.55
N TRP A 261 -14.63 24.99 -0.41
CA TRP A 261 -15.90 25.36 0.19
C TRP A 261 -15.71 25.69 1.67
N HIS A 262 -15.05 24.83 2.44
CA HIS A 262 -14.72 25.14 3.86
C HIS A 262 -13.91 26.43 3.99
N LEU A 263 -12.88 26.62 3.15
CA LEU A 263 -12.10 27.87 3.13
C LEU A 263 -12.93 29.11 2.79
N SER A 264 -14.02 28.97 2.01
CA SER A 264 -14.87 30.11 1.64
C SER A 264 -15.74 30.61 2.78
N ALA A 265 -16.01 29.78 3.78
CA ALA A 265 -16.74 30.16 4.99
C ALA A 265 -15.87 30.92 5.99
N MET A 266 -14.54 30.90 5.83
CA MET A 266 -13.60 31.55 6.74
C MET A 266 -13.39 33.04 6.42
N PRO A 267 -13.03 33.87 7.44
CA PRO A 267 -12.57 35.24 7.23
C PRO A 267 -11.34 35.29 6.32
N SER A 268 -11.23 36.36 5.52
CA SER A 268 -10.18 36.47 4.49
C SER A 268 -8.76 36.39 5.07
N ASP A 269 -8.52 37.01 6.22
CA ASP A 269 -7.19 37.04 6.85
C ASP A 269 -6.75 35.65 7.33
N ALA A 270 -7.66 34.91 7.98
CA ALA A 270 -7.41 33.53 8.43
C ALA A 270 -7.17 32.59 7.24
N ARG A 271 -7.95 32.74 6.16
CA ARG A 271 -7.75 32.00 4.92
C ARG A 271 -6.40 32.28 4.27
N HIS A 272 -5.96 33.55 4.26
CA HIS A 272 -4.65 33.90 3.71
C HIS A 272 -3.50 33.30 4.51
N ALA A 273 -3.59 33.32 5.85
CA ALA A 273 -2.61 32.69 6.72
C ALA A 273 -2.52 31.18 6.49
N LEU A 274 -3.66 30.48 6.40
CA LEU A 274 -3.68 29.03 6.14
C LEU A 274 -3.14 28.64 4.75
N LEU A 275 -3.37 29.50 3.74
CA LEU A 275 -2.86 29.26 2.40
C LEU A 275 -1.37 29.60 2.24
N GLU A 276 -0.71 30.17 3.26
CA GLU A 276 0.72 30.44 3.21
C GLU A 276 1.51 29.13 3.01
N GLY A 277 2.43 29.11 2.04
CA GLY A 277 3.21 27.91 1.69
C GLY A 277 2.51 26.87 0.79
N CYS A 278 1.22 27.06 0.43
CA CYS A 278 0.48 26.16 -0.48
C CYS A 278 0.51 26.65 -1.94
N ASP A 279 1.71 26.89 -2.49
CA ASP A 279 1.88 27.56 -3.78
C ASP A 279 1.46 26.67 -4.97
N SER A 280 1.64 25.36 -4.86
CA SER A 280 1.25 24.42 -5.92
C SER A 280 -0.27 24.38 -6.05
N LEU A 281 -0.98 24.35 -4.92
CA LEU A 281 -2.44 24.38 -4.89
C LEU A 281 -2.99 25.70 -5.44
N LYS A 282 -2.39 26.84 -5.06
CA LYS A 282 -2.79 28.17 -5.59
C LYS A 282 -2.61 28.23 -7.11
N ALA A 283 -1.47 27.77 -7.62
CA ALA A 283 -1.20 27.75 -9.05
C ALA A 283 -2.19 26.84 -9.79
N ALA A 284 -2.44 25.63 -9.26
CA ALA A 284 -3.33 24.65 -9.88
C ALA A 284 -4.80 25.09 -9.89
N THR A 285 -5.24 25.82 -8.85
CA THR A 285 -6.62 26.29 -8.74
C THR A 285 -6.81 27.69 -9.32
N SER A 286 -5.75 28.45 -9.60
CA SER A 286 -5.84 29.82 -10.16
C SER A 286 -6.78 30.77 -9.39
N GLY A 287 -7.00 30.53 -8.09
CA GLY A 287 -7.97 31.28 -7.29
C GLY A 287 -9.44 31.00 -7.62
N CYS A 288 -9.74 29.89 -8.31
CA CYS A 288 -11.10 29.47 -8.62
C CYS A 288 -11.95 29.28 -7.36
N LYS A 289 -13.22 29.66 -7.46
CA LYS A 289 -14.24 29.33 -6.46
C LYS A 289 -14.50 27.82 -6.46
N TRP A 290 -14.92 27.28 -5.32
CA TRP A 290 -15.23 25.86 -5.17
C TRP A 290 -16.19 25.35 -6.25
N VAL A 291 -17.23 26.13 -6.59
CA VAL A 291 -18.22 25.82 -7.63
C VAL A 291 -17.58 25.59 -9.00
N ALA A 292 -16.65 26.46 -9.40
CA ALA A 292 -15.97 26.34 -10.68
C ALA A 292 -15.09 25.09 -10.74
N VAL A 293 -14.46 24.73 -9.62
CA VAL A 293 -13.67 23.49 -9.50
C VAL A 293 -14.58 22.26 -9.56
N LEU A 294 -15.76 22.31 -8.95
CA LEU A 294 -16.74 21.21 -9.01
C LEU A 294 -17.37 21.04 -10.39
N GLU A 295 -17.66 22.14 -11.09
CA GLU A 295 -18.10 22.12 -12.49
C GLU A 295 -17.01 21.51 -13.39
N LEU A 296 -15.74 21.85 -13.17
CA LEU A 296 -14.61 21.23 -13.86
C LEU A 296 -14.51 19.72 -13.56
N ALA A 297 -14.78 19.31 -12.32
CA ALA A 297 -14.84 17.90 -11.94
C ALA A 297 -15.93 17.15 -12.72
N CYS A 298 -17.13 17.73 -12.82
CA CYS A 298 -18.25 17.17 -13.59
C CYS A 298 -17.92 17.07 -15.09
N ALA A 299 -17.30 18.11 -15.65
CA ALA A 299 -16.88 18.10 -17.05
C ALA A 299 -15.80 17.04 -17.34
N SER A 300 -14.82 16.90 -16.44
CA SER A 300 -13.72 15.93 -16.56
C SER A 300 -14.20 14.48 -16.39
N PHE A 301 -15.30 14.28 -15.66
CA PHE A 301 -15.93 12.98 -15.53
C PHE A 301 -16.54 12.50 -16.85
N ALA A 302 -17.22 13.40 -17.56
CA ALA A 302 -17.86 13.10 -18.84
C ALA A 302 -16.85 12.69 -19.92
N SER A 303 -15.61 13.20 -19.87
CA SER A 303 -14.54 12.84 -20.80
C SER A 303 -13.88 11.48 -20.53
N LYS A 304 -14.29 10.73 -19.48
CA LYS A 304 -13.72 9.42 -19.04
C LYS A 304 -12.22 9.41 -18.74
N SER A 305 -11.55 10.55 -18.77
CA SER A 305 -10.14 10.71 -18.41
C SER A 305 -9.99 10.80 -16.89
N GLY A 306 -9.23 9.90 -16.27
CA GLY A 306 -8.88 10.02 -14.85
C GLY A 306 -10.00 9.68 -13.86
N PHE A 307 -10.92 8.77 -14.22
CA PHE A 307 -11.97 8.29 -13.32
C PHE A 307 -11.38 7.48 -12.15
N ALA A 308 -11.69 7.91 -10.92
CA ALA A 308 -11.59 7.07 -9.73
C ALA A 308 -13.02 6.67 -9.30
N PRO A 309 -13.28 5.39 -9.00
CA PRO A 309 -14.63 4.91 -8.67
C PRO A 309 -15.15 5.42 -7.31
N GLN A 310 -14.29 6.02 -6.50
CA GLN A 310 -14.64 6.52 -5.18
C GLN A 310 -14.60 8.04 -5.20
N LEU A 311 -15.77 8.66 -5.31
CA LEU A 311 -15.96 10.09 -5.11
C LEU A 311 -16.08 10.38 -3.60
N PRO A 312 -15.70 11.58 -3.14
CA PRO A 312 -15.73 11.92 -1.72
C PRO A 312 -17.16 12.03 -1.21
N GLY A 313 -17.71 10.95 -0.63
CA GLY A 313 -19.09 10.91 -0.13
C GLY A 313 -19.39 11.97 0.94
N GLY A 314 -18.38 12.41 1.68
CA GLY A 314 -18.50 13.53 2.62
C GLY A 314 -18.95 14.83 1.96
N LEU A 315 -18.32 15.22 0.84
CA LEU A 315 -18.70 16.42 0.08
C LEU A 315 -20.18 16.42 -0.30
N PHE A 316 -20.65 15.33 -0.88
CA PHE A 316 -22.03 15.28 -1.41
C PHE A 316 -23.06 15.32 -0.28
N ARG A 317 -22.80 14.62 0.84
CA ARG A 317 -23.63 14.73 2.04
C ARG A 317 -23.65 16.15 2.60
N SER A 318 -22.49 16.82 2.66
CA SER A 318 -22.43 18.24 3.05
C SER A 318 -23.23 19.13 2.11
N LEU A 319 -23.10 18.96 0.79
CA LEU A 319 -23.83 19.74 -0.21
C LEU A 319 -25.34 19.56 -0.09
N GLU A 320 -25.80 18.33 0.12
CA GLU A 320 -27.22 18.00 0.28
C GLU A 320 -27.81 18.53 1.58
N ALA A 321 -27.03 18.53 2.66
CA ALA A 321 -27.44 19.06 3.96
C ALA A 321 -27.36 20.59 4.05
N SER A 322 -26.73 21.28 3.09
CA SER A 322 -26.54 22.72 3.12
C SER A 322 -27.79 23.48 2.68
N ASP A 323 -28.12 24.56 3.40
CA ASP A 323 -29.18 25.50 3.00
C ASP A 323 -28.75 26.47 1.88
N ASP A 324 -27.49 26.41 1.44
CA ASP A 324 -26.99 27.28 0.36
C ASP A 324 -27.62 26.91 -0.99
N ILE A 325 -28.21 27.90 -1.65
CA ILE A 325 -28.85 27.77 -2.97
C ILE A 325 -27.83 27.28 -4.00
N GLU A 326 -26.57 27.71 -3.90
CA GLU A 326 -25.53 27.32 -4.84
C GLU A 326 -25.12 25.84 -4.63
N ALA A 327 -25.01 25.39 -3.38
CA ALA A 327 -24.83 23.98 -3.03
C ALA A 327 -25.97 23.10 -3.57
N GLN A 328 -27.23 23.49 -3.33
CA GLN A 328 -28.41 22.76 -3.80
C GLN A 328 -28.50 22.70 -5.34
N ARG A 329 -28.07 23.77 -6.03
CA ARG A 329 -27.91 23.75 -7.49
C ARG A 329 -26.86 22.73 -7.92
N MET A 330 -25.71 22.71 -7.25
CA MET A 330 -24.61 21.80 -7.58
C MET A 330 -24.97 20.33 -7.33
N VAL A 331 -25.77 20.00 -6.32
CA VAL A 331 -26.31 18.64 -6.12
C VAL A 331 -27.00 18.14 -7.39
N LYS A 332 -27.87 18.96 -7.99
CA LYS A 332 -28.60 18.59 -9.23
C LYS A 332 -27.64 18.36 -10.41
N VAL A 333 -26.63 19.23 -10.55
CA VAL A 333 -25.61 19.12 -11.61
C VAL A 333 -24.79 17.85 -11.43
N CYS A 334 -24.33 17.57 -10.21
CA CYS A 334 -23.53 16.41 -9.86
C CYS A 334 -24.32 15.10 -10.06
N ARG A 335 -25.58 15.03 -9.61
CA ARG A 335 -26.44 13.84 -9.84
C ARG A 335 -26.62 13.57 -11.34
N GLY A 336 -26.84 14.62 -12.14
CA GLY A 336 -26.94 14.49 -13.59
C GLY A 336 -25.63 14.05 -14.27
N SER A 337 -24.49 14.56 -13.79
CA SER A 337 -23.18 14.33 -14.41
C SER A 337 -22.56 12.98 -14.01
N PHE A 338 -22.61 12.64 -12.73
CA PHE A 338 -22.05 11.40 -12.19
C PHE A 338 -23.00 10.21 -12.34
N GLY A 339 -24.32 10.46 -12.41
CA GLY A 339 -25.34 9.42 -12.58
C GLY A 339 -25.22 8.35 -11.51
N ARG A 340 -25.10 7.08 -11.93
CA ARG A 340 -24.95 5.91 -11.03
C ARG A 340 -23.70 5.91 -10.13
N PHE A 341 -22.76 6.83 -10.38
CA PHE A 341 -21.54 6.97 -9.59
C PHE A 341 -21.64 8.11 -8.57
N TYR A 342 -22.76 8.83 -8.54
CA TYR A 342 -23.06 9.75 -7.45
C TYR A 342 -23.12 8.94 -6.15
N PRO A 343 -22.42 9.35 -5.08
CA PRO A 343 -22.50 8.65 -3.80
C PRO A 343 -23.91 8.80 -3.22
N GLU A 344 -24.73 7.76 -3.36
CA GLU A 344 -26.00 7.66 -2.64
C GLU A 344 -25.71 7.17 -1.22
N ASP A 345 -26.52 7.61 -0.24
CA ASP A 345 -26.40 7.15 1.15
C ASP A 345 -26.55 5.62 1.20
N VAL A 346 -25.44 4.91 1.34
CA VAL A 346 -25.45 3.53 1.82
C VAL A 346 -25.71 3.62 3.31
N SER A 347 -26.98 3.49 3.71
CA SER A 347 -27.31 3.28 5.12
C SER A 347 -26.44 2.14 5.67
N PRO A 348 -25.76 2.29 6.82
CA PRO A 348 -24.85 1.28 7.36
C PRO A 348 -25.53 -0.01 7.85
N GLU A 349 -26.75 -0.33 7.41
CA GLU A 349 -27.56 -1.45 7.89
C GLU A 349 -27.81 -2.59 6.88
N SER A 350 -27.19 -2.58 5.69
CA SER A 350 -27.52 -3.58 4.64
C SER A 350 -26.46 -4.65 4.34
N ASP A 351 -25.45 -4.85 5.19
CA ASP A 351 -24.53 -6.01 5.11
C ASP A 351 -24.58 -6.89 6.38
N VAL A 352 -25.79 -7.11 6.90
CA VAL A 352 -26.09 -8.28 7.75
C VAL A 352 -27.29 -9.00 7.15
N THR A 353 -27.09 -9.66 6.00
CA THR A 353 -27.70 -10.96 5.66
C THR A 353 -27.37 -11.33 4.21
N GLN A 354 -26.36 -12.20 4.03
CA GLN A 354 -26.52 -13.51 3.39
C GLN A 354 -25.25 -14.35 3.50
#